data_AF-A0A920P7S4-F1
#
_entry.id   AF-A0A920P7S4-F1
#
_cell.length_a   1.000
_cell.length_b   1.000
_cell.length_c   1.000
_cell.angle_alpha   90.00
_cell.angle_beta   90.00
_cell.angle_gamma   90.00
#
_symmetry.space_group_name_H-M   'P 1'
#
loop_
_entity.id
_entity.type
_entity.pdbx_description
1 polymer ?
#
loop_
_entity_poly.entity_id
_entity_poly.type
_entity_poly.pdbx_seq_one_letter_code
_entity_poly.pdbx_strand_id
1 'polypeptide(L)'
;MTQKIKERFMLGLTEVDERTQALAGVVFSQSEADTQTEILLHSKLRAGPRIMSEEDPPTPFFQQFRGLVLSGYYSSEIGLRQELLYQPIPGRFDGCVDVSEVTRPVSDGN
;
A
#
# COMPACT_ATOMS: atom_id res chain seq x y z
N MET A 1 3.21 -14.71 -7.05
CA MET A 1 2.45 -15.20 -5.88
C MET A 1 2.27 -16.71 -6.04
N THR A 2 2.63 -17.53 -5.05
CA THR A 2 2.43 -19.00 -5.12
C THR A 2 0.97 -19.35 -4.79
N GLN A 3 0.49 -20.51 -5.25
CA GLN A 3 -0.89 -20.96 -5.03
C GLN A 3 -1.29 -20.97 -3.54
N LYS A 4 -0.39 -21.44 -2.66
CA LYS A 4 -0.61 -21.48 -1.21
C LYS A 4 -0.81 -20.08 -0.60
N ILE A 5 -0.12 -19.06 -1.11
CA ILE A 5 -0.28 -17.68 -0.63
C ILE A 5 -1.65 -17.15 -1.04
N LYS A 6 -2.07 -17.40 -2.29
CA LYS A 6 -3.39 -17.00 -2.78
C LYS A 6 -4.52 -17.60 -1.94
N GLU A 7 -4.47 -18.90 -1.66
CA GLU A 7 -5.50 -19.58 -0.86
C GLU A 7 -5.63 -18.99 0.55
N ARG A 8 -4.50 -18.77 1.23
CA ARG A 8 -4.48 -18.13 2.56
C ARG A 8 -5.01 -16.71 2.53
N PHE A 9 -4.70 -15.97 1.47
CA PHE A 9 -5.20 -14.61 1.29
C PHE A 9 -6.73 -14.60 1.10
N MET A 10 -7.26 -15.48 0.26
CA MET A 10 -8.70 -15.61 0.05
C MET A 10 -9.43 -16.02 1.33
N LEU A 11 -8.87 -16.94 2.11
CA LEU A 11 -9.41 -17.31 3.41
C LEU A 11 -9.51 -16.11 4.36
N GLY A 12 -8.47 -15.28 4.42
CA GLY A 12 -8.49 -14.06 5.24
C GLY A 12 -9.56 -13.04 4.81
N LEU A 13 -9.87 -12.95 3.51
CA LEU A 13 -10.99 -12.13 3.03
C LEU A 13 -12.34 -12.69 3.53
N THR A 14 -12.53 -14.00 3.44
CA THR A 14 -13.75 -14.65 3.96
C THR A 14 -13.90 -14.42 5.46
N GLU A 15 -12.83 -14.56 6.25
CA GLU A 15 -12.87 -14.32 7.70
C GLU A 15 -13.25 -12.87 8.05
N VAL A 16 -12.81 -11.89 7.26
CA VAL A 16 -13.19 -10.48 7.43
C VAL A 16 -14.69 -10.30 7.18
N ASP A 17 -15.22 -10.86 6.09
CA ASP A 17 -16.64 -10.75 5.77
C ASP A 17 -17.52 -11.49 6.79
N GLU A 18 -17.18 -12.71 7.18
CA GLU A 18 -17.90 -13.47 8.21
C GLU A 18 -17.97 -12.70 9.53
N ARG A 19 -16.86 -12.08 9.93
CA ARG A 19 -16.82 -11.29 11.16
C ARG A 19 -17.63 -10.01 11.06
N THR A 20 -17.61 -9.34 9.90
CA THR A 20 -18.42 -8.15 9.67
C THR A 20 -19.90 -8.51 9.69
N GLN A 21 -20.28 -9.62 9.05
CA GLN A 21 -21.63 -10.14 9.08
C GLN A 21 -22.08 -10.47 10.51
N ALA A 22 -21.19 -11.02 11.33
CA ALA A 22 -21.49 -11.32 12.74
C ALA A 22 -21.68 -10.07 13.62
N LEU A 23 -20.95 -8.99 13.36
CA LEU A 23 -21.02 -7.75 14.15
C LEU A 23 -22.11 -6.78 13.67
N ALA A 24 -22.30 -6.66 12.36
CA ALA A 24 -23.14 -5.63 11.75
C ALA A 24 -24.24 -6.17 10.82
N GLY A 25 -24.26 -7.48 10.53
CA GLY A 25 -25.27 -8.08 9.65
C GLY A 25 -25.12 -7.75 8.17
N VAL A 26 -24.01 -7.10 7.78
CA VAL A 26 -23.68 -6.72 6.40
C VAL A 26 -22.25 -7.15 6.04
N VAL A 27 -21.95 -7.17 4.74
CA VAL A 27 -20.58 -7.41 4.23
C VAL A 27 -19.66 -6.24 4.57
N PHE A 28 -18.34 -6.48 4.59
CA PHE A 28 -17.36 -5.49 5.06
C PHE A 28 -17.48 -4.13 4.36
N SER A 29 -17.60 -4.14 3.02
CA SER A 29 -17.69 -2.93 2.19
C SER A 29 -18.96 -2.09 2.43
N GLN A 30 -19.98 -2.67 3.06
CA GLN A 30 -21.26 -2.00 3.35
C GLN A 30 -21.39 -1.61 4.83
N SER A 31 -20.42 -1.95 5.67
CA SER A 31 -20.42 -1.55 7.09
C SER A 31 -19.91 -0.13 7.30
N GLU A 32 -20.29 0.46 8.44
CA GLU A 32 -19.83 1.79 8.85
C GLU A 32 -18.32 1.84 9.09
N ALA A 33 -17.72 3.03 8.92
CA ALA A 33 -16.27 3.22 9.01
C ALA A 33 -15.68 2.77 10.37
N ASP A 34 -16.41 2.99 11.47
CA ASP A 34 -15.99 2.58 12.80
C ASP A 34 -15.94 1.04 12.93
N THR A 35 -16.96 0.34 12.40
CA THR A 35 -17.01 -1.12 12.36
C THR A 35 -15.90 -1.68 11.48
N GLN A 36 -15.66 -1.09 10.30
CA GLN A 36 -14.56 -1.50 9.42
C GLN A 36 -13.22 -1.39 10.14
N THR A 37 -13.01 -0.28 10.85
CA THR A 37 -11.78 -0.02 11.62
C THR A 37 -11.60 -1.06 12.72
N GLU A 38 -12.66 -1.40 13.46
CA GLU A 38 -12.62 -2.42 14.49
C GLU A 38 -12.26 -3.80 13.93
N ILE A 39 -12.90 -4.21 12.82
CA ILE A 39 -12.63 -5.48 12.15
C ILE A 39 -11.15 -5.56 11.69
N LEU A 40 -10.67 -4.51 11.03
CA LEU A 40 -9.29 -4.46 10.56
C LEU A 40 -8.28 -4.42 11.72
N LEU A 41 -8.57 -3.67 12.79
CA LEU A 41 -7.72 -3.63 13.98
C LEU A 41 -7.62 -5.01 14.63
N HIS A 42 -8.74 -5.71 14.77
CA HIS A 42 -8.74 -7.07 15.27
C HIS A 42 -7.90 -8.01 14.39
N SER A 43 -8.04 -7.92 13.05
CA SER A 43 -7.23 -8.72 12.11
C SER A 43 -5.72 -8.43 12.24
N LYS A 44 -5.35 -7.17 12.51
CA LYS A 44 -3.97 -6.74 12.76
C LYS A 44 -3.42 -7.32 14.06
N LEU A 45 -4.19 -7.28 15.14
CA LEU A 45 -3.75 -7.77 16.45
C LEU A 45 -3.55 -9.29 16.47
N ARG A 46 -4.36 -10.04 15.71
CA ARG A 46 -4.19 -11.49 15.53
C ARG A 46 -2.88 -11.90 14.87
N ALA A 47 -2.27 -11.02 14.07
CA ALA A 47 -1.02 -11.30 13.37
C ALA A 47 0.15 -11.57 14.34
N GLY A 48 0.05 -11.11 15.59
CA GLY A 48 1.10 -11.25 16.59
C GLY A 48 2.41 -10.54 16.21
N PRO A 49 3.40 -10.52 17.11
CA PRO A 49 4.76 -10.11 16.76
C PRO A 49 5.35 -11.10 15.75
N ARG A 50 6.06 -10.60 14.73
CA ARG A 50 6.89 -11.46 13.88
C ARG A 50 8.00 -12.05 14.73
N ILE A 51 7.94 -13.35 15.00
CA ILE A 51 9.06 -14.09 15.56
C ILE A 51 9.95 -14.48 14.38
N MET A 52 11.21 -14.07 14.40
CA MET A 52 12.20 -14.59 13.46
C MET A 52 12.50 -16.04 13.84
N SER A 53 11.93 -16.98 13.08
CA SER A 53 12.26 -18.40 13.11
C SER A 53 13.16 -18.76 11.92
N GLU A 54 13.85 -19.91 12.00
CA GLU A 54 14.65 -20.45 10.89
C GLU A 54 13.79 -20.73 9.64
N GLU A 55 12.51 -21.03 9.85
CA GLU A 55 11.50 -21.01 8.79
C GLU A 55 10.88 -19.62 8.71
N ASP A 56 10.92 -18.96 7.55
CA ASP A 56 10.27 -17.66 7.34
C ASP A 56 8.73 -17.86 7.39
N PRO A 57 8.05 -17.44 8.48
CA PRO A 57 6.65 -17.74 8.63
C PRO A 57 5.84 -16.99 7.57
N PRO A 58 4.71 -17.55 7.10
CA PRO A 58 3.88 -16.87 6.13
C PRO A 58 3.42 -15.51 6.65
N THR A 59 3.54 -14.48 5.80
CA THR A 59 3.14 -13.13 6.18
C THR A 59 1.67 -13.11 6.60
N PRO A 60 1.31 -12.50 7.74
CA PRO A 60 -0.08 -12.43 8.19
C PRO A 60 -1.01 -11.73 7.19
N PHE A 61 -2.28 -12.14 7.14
CA PHE A 61 -3.27 -11.62 6.19
C PHE A 61 -3.34 -10.08 6.17
N PHE A 62 -3.49 -9.43 7.33
CA PHE A 62 -3.59 -7.97 7.42
C PHE A 62 -2.39 -7.26 6.79
N GLN A 63 -1.17 -7.79 6.97
CA GLN A 63 0.04 -7.22 6.39
C GLN A 63 0.06 -7.38 4.86
N GLN A 64 -0.38 -8.54 4.35
CA GLN A 64 -0.54 -8.75 2.90
C GLN A 64 -1.59 -7.80 2.32
N PHE A 65 -2.76 -7.71 2.96
CA PHE A 65 -3.87 -6.86 2.54
C PHE A 65 -3.48 -5.37 2.53
N ARG A 66 -2.92 -4.87 3.64
CA ARG A 66 -2.41 -3.49 3.74
C ARG A 66 -1.35 -3.20 2.68
N GLY A 67 -0.41 -4.11 2.47
CA GLY A 67 0.61 -3.96 1.44
C GLY A 67 0.02 -3.82 0.04
N LEU A 68 -0.98 -4.64 -0.29
CA LEU A 68 -1.68 -4.59 -1.57
C LEU A 68 -2.44 -3.28 -1.76
N VAL A 69 -3.19 -2.83 -0.73
CA VAL A 69 -3.93 -1.56 -0.77
C VAL A 69 -2.99 -0.38 -0.97
N LEU A 70 -1.89 -0.31 -0.21
CA LEU A 70 -0.91 0.76 -0.36
C LEU A 70 -0.27 0.74 -1.74
N SER A 71 0.12 -0.44 -2.23
CA SER A 71 0.71 -0.57 -3.57
C SER A 71 -0.26 -0.12 -4.66
N GLY A 72 -1.53 -0.49 -4.54
CA GLY A 72 -2.59 -0.04 -5.46
C GLY A 72 -2.82 1.47 -5.39
N TYR A 73 -2.86 2.02 -4.18
CA TYR A 73 -3.05 3.46 -3.97
C TYR A 73 -1.90 4.28 -4.59
N TYR A 74 -0.64 3.95 -4.27
CA TYR A 74 0.53 4.67 -4.78
C TYR A 74 0.83 4.44 -6.26
N SER A 75 0.26 3.39 -6.86
CA SER A 75 0.32 3.17 -8.32
C SER A 75 -0.89 3.74 -9.07
N SER A 76 -1.88 4.28 -8.35
CA SER A 76 -3.07 4.89 -8.95
C SER A 76 -2.81 6.33 -9.35
N GLU A 77 -3.56 6.82 -10.35
CA GLU A 77 -3.56 8.22 -10.76
C GLU A 77 -3.90 9.17 -9.59
N ILE A 78 -4.78 8.75 -8.69
CA ILE A 78 -5.19 9.52 -7.51
C ILE A 78 -4.00 9.67 -6.55
N GLY A 79 -3.34 8.56 -6.19
CA GLY A 79 -2.18 8.58 -5.30
C GLY A 79 -0.99 9.34 -5.89
N LEU A 80 -0.76 9.20 -7.20
CA LEU A 80 0.28 9.95 -7.92
C LEU A 80 0.04 11.46 -7.92
N ARG A 81 -1.21 11.95 -7.94
CA ARG A 81 -1.49 13.40 -8.01
C ARG A 81 -1.64 14.07 -6.66
N GLN A 82 -2.20 13.37 -5.67
CA GLN A 82 -2.55 13.97 -4.38
C GLN A 82 -1.39 13.94 -3.39
N GLU A 83 -0.58 12.88 -3.41
CA GLU A 83 0.48 12.67 -2.41
C GLU A 83 1.87 12.96 -2.97
N LEU A 84 2.15 12.51 -4.19
CA LEU A 84 3.31 12.95 -4.95
C LEU A 84 2.90 14.27 -5.60
N LEU A 85 3.62 15.36 -5.29
CA LEU A 85 3.50 16.64 -6.01
C LEU A 85 3.96 16.43 -7.46
N TYR A 86 3.18 15.68 -8.24
CA TYR A 86 3.57 15.18 -9.54
C TYR A 86 3.75 16.35 -10.49
N GLN A 87 5.02 16.71 -10.69
CA GLN A 87 5.46 17.59 -11.73
C GLN A 87 5.86 16.70 -12.90
N PRO A 88 5.02 16.52 -13.93
CA PRO A 88 5.31 15.61 -15.05
C PRO A 88 6.63 15.94 -15.77
N ILE A 89 7.15 17.16 -15.60
CA ILE A 89 8.42 17.63 -16.14
C ILE A 89 9.04 18.63 -15.12
N PRO A 90 10.22 18.36 -14.55
CA PRO A 90 10.97 19.40 -13.84
C PRO A 90 11.65 20.30 -14.87
N GLY A 91 11.18 21.55 -14.97
CA GLY A 91 11.85 22.60 -15.74
C GLY A 91 11.66 22.55 -17.25
N ARG A 92 11.69 23.73 -17.88
CA ARG A 92 11.74 23.88 -19.33
C ARG A 92 13.13 23.43 -19.80
N PHE A 93 13.22 22.42 -20.68
CA PHE A 93 14.47 22.12 -21.35
C PHE A 93 14.75 23.22 -22.39
N ASP A 94 15.55 24.22 -22.00
CA ASP A 94 16.07 25.22 -22.94
C ASP A 94 17.30 24.64 -23.65
N GLY A 95 17.08 23.96 -24.78
CA GLY A 95 18.13 23.32 -25.57
C GLY A 95 19.07 24.27 -26.32
N CYS A 96 18.81 25.57 -26.27
CA CYS A 96 19.62 26.62 -26.89
C CYS A 96 20.08 27.63 -25.83
N VAL A 97 20.96 27.20 -24.92
CA VAL A 97 21.75 28.11 -24.10
C VAL A 97 23.14 28.16 -24.71
N ASP A 98 23.65 29.36 -24.98
CA ASP A 98 25.03 29.52 -25.44
C ASP A 98 25.97 28.97 -24.37
N VAL A 99 26.75 27.95 -24.74
CA VAL A 99 27.77 27.38 -23.85
C VAL A 99 28.91 28.39 -23.77
N SER A 100 28.86 29.28 -22.78
CA SER A 100 30.01 30.10 -22.41
C SER A 100 30.94 29.30 -21.47
N GLU A 101 32.25 29.58 -21.51
CA GLU A 101 33.29 28.86 -20.74
C GLU A 101 33.07 28.83 -19.20
N VAL A 102 32.07 29.55 -18.68
CA VAL A 102 31.77 29.67 -17.24
C VAL A 102 30.70 28.70 -16.74
N THR A 103 29.90 28.07 -17.62
CA THR A 103 28.90 27.08 -17.18
C THR A 103 29.53 25.70 -17.06
N ARG A 104 30.18 25.42 -15.91
CA ARG A 104 30.33 24.02 -15.46
C ARG A 104 28.95 23.49 -15.07
N PRO A 105 28.59 22.26 -15.46
CA PRO A 105 27.37 21.64 -14.95
C PRO A 105 27.56 21.39 -13.46
N VAL A 106 27.00 22.26 -12.63
CA VAL A 106 26.86 21.99 -11.20
C VAL A 106 25.69 21.03 -11.06
N SER A 107 26.01 19.78 -10.73
CA SER A 107 25.04 18.86 -10.14
C SER A 107 24.79 19.35 -8.73
N ASP A 108 23.76 20.18 -8.52
CA ASP A 108 23.25 20.46 -7.19
C ASP A 108 22.62 19.17 -6.65
N GLY A 109 23.48 18.36 -6.02
CA GLY A 109 23.05 17.28 -5.15
C GLY A 109 22.53 17.89 -3.87
N ASN A 110 21.22 17.84 -3.68
CA ASN A 110 20.59 17.86 -2.38
C ASN A 110 19.51 16.78 -2.33
#